data_AF-V9IKD1-F1
#
_entry.id   AF-V9IKD1-F1
#
_cell.length_a   1.000
_cell.length_b   1.000
_cell.length_c   1.000
_cell.angle_alpha   90.00
_cell.angle_beta   90.00
_cell.angle_gamma   90.00
#
_symmetry.space_group_name_H-M   'P 1'
#
loop_
_entity.id
_entity.type
_entity.pdbx_description
1 polymer ?
#
loop_
_entity_poly.entity_id
_entity_poly.type
_entity_poly.pdbx_seq_one_letter_code
_entity_poly.pdbx_strand_id
1 'polypeptide(L)' 'MGLTKSRKARAVITVSPSLRFTELPESQTVQIGVDVSFTCKVDGRPTPNIQWWR' A
#
# COMPACT_ATOMS: atom_id res chain seq x y z
N MET A 1 -28.30 41.81 -19.63
CA MET A 1 -28.71 40.46 -19.23
C MET A 1 -27.90 39.45 -20.05
N GLY A 2 -26.74 39.01 -19.57
CA GLY A 2 -25.79 38.20 -20.35
C GLY A 2 -26.10 36.70 -20.29
N LEU A 3 -26.13 36.05 -21.46
CA LEU A 3 -26.26 34.59 -21.60
C LEU A 3 -24.89 33.93 -21.44
N THR A 4 -24.60 33.35 -20.28
CA THR A 4 -23.34 32.63 -20.04
C THR A 4 -23.41 31.22 -20.63
N LYS A 5 -22.59 30.93 -21.63
CA LYS A 5 -22.52 29.60 -22.27
C LYS A 5 -21.60 28.68 -21.47
N SER A 6 -22.15 27.61 -20.91
CA SER A 6 -21.39 26.59 -20.17
C SER A 6 -20.55 25.71 -21.11
N ARG A 7 -19.40 25.21 -20.63
CA ARG A 7 -18.51 24.27 -21.34
C ARG A 7 -18.44 22.94 -20.60
N LYS A 8 -18.30 21.83 -21.32
CA LYS A 8 -18.11 20.51 -20.70
C LYS A 8 -16.73 20.44 -20.05
N ALA A 9 -16.69 20.13 -18.76
CA ALA A 9 -15.45 19.81 -18.04
C ALA A 9 -15.38 18.29 -17.82
N ARG A 10 -14.16 17.74 -17.82
CA ARG A 10 -13.88 16.39 -17.34
C ARG A 10 -13.11 16.49 -16.03
N ALA A 11 -13.52 15.70 -15.05
CA ALA A 11 -12.77 15.49 -13.82
C ALA A 11 -12.34 14.03 -13.76
N VAL A 12 -11.11 13.78 -13.34
CA VAL A 12 -10.62 12.43 -13.03
C VAL A 12 -10.63 12.29 -11.52
N ILE A 13 -11.36 11.29 -11.02
CA ILE A 13 -11.36 10.94 -9.60
C ILE A 13 -10.31 9.84 -9.42
N THR A 14 -9.23 10.16 -8.74
CA THR A 14 -8.19 9.18 -8.39
C THR A 14 -8.46 8.65 -7.00
N VAL A 15 -8.71 7.34 -6.88
CA VAL A 15 -8.81 6.66 -5.59
C VAL A 15 -7.49 5.95 -5.33
N SER A 16 -6.77 6.37 -4.29
CA SER A 16 -5.59 5.65 -3.80
C SER A 16 -6.05 4.63 -2.75
N PRO A 17 -5.97 3.32 -3.01
CA PRO A 17 -6.28 2.32 -2.00
C PRO A 17 -5.33 2.43 -0.82
N SER A 18 -5.85 2.25 0.39
CA SER A 18 -5.04 2.21 1.60
C SER A 18 -4.08 1.02 1.58
N LEU A 19 -2.93 1.17 2.24
CA LEU A 19 -2.01 0.05 2.45
C LEU A 19 -2.68 -1.04 3.29
N ARG A 20 -2.53 -2.29 2.87
CA ARG A 20 -3.05 -3.44 3.60
C ARG A 20 -2.00 -4.53 3.66
N PHE A 21 -1.69 -5.00 4.87
CA PHE A 21 -0.91 -6.21 5.04
C PHE A 21 -1.71 -7.41 4.53
N THR A 22 -1.13 -8.11 3.55
CA THR A 22 -1.64 -9.39 3.05
C THR A 22 -0.97 -10.56 3.75
N GLU A 23 0.25 -10.36 4.25
CA GLU A 23 0.99 -11.34 5.05
C GLU A 23 1.80 -10.60 6.12
N LEU A 24 1.59 -10.97 7.38
CA LEU A 24 2.33 -10.46 8.53
C LEU A 24 3.43 -11.45 8.91
N PRO A 25 4.60 -10.99 9.36
CA PRO A 25 5.60 -11.88 9.91
C PRO A 25 5.09 -12.48 11.22
N GLU A 26 5.34 -13.77 11.40
CA GLU A 26 4.97 -14.50 12.60
C GLU A 26 6.17 -14.66 13.54
N SER A 27 5.87 -14.81 14.83
CA SER A 27 6.88 -15.14 15.84
C SER A 27 7.38 -16.56 15.62
N GLN A 28 8.69 -16.71 15.45
CA GLN A 28 9.34 -18.01 15.26
C GLN A 28 10.37 -18.27 16.36
N THR A 29 10.33 -19.47 16.94
CA THR A 29 11.35 -19.97 17.86
C THR A 29 12.21 -20.98 17.12
N VAL A 30 13.47 -20.62 16.88
CA VAL A 30 14.43 -21.46 16.16
C VAL A 30 15.57 -21.91 17.06
N GLN A 31 16.21 -23.02 16.71
CA GLN A 31 17.39 -23.49 17.41
C GLN A 31 18.61 -22.61 17.09
N ILE A 32 19.59 -22.61 18.00
CA ILE A 32 20.82 -21.85 17.82
C ILE A 32 21.58 -22.34 16.58
N GLY A 33 22.04 -21.40 15.75
CA GLY A 33 22.78 -21.69 14.52
C GLY A 33 21.89 -21.98 13.31
N VAL A 34 20.57 -21.86 13.44
CA VAL A 34 19.61 -22.01 12.34
C VAL A 34 19.25 -20.65 11.76
N ASP A 35 19.24 -20.55 10.43
CA ASP A 35 18.76 -19.37 9.72
C ASP A 35 17.24 -19.25 9.81
N VAL A 36 16.75 -18.03 10.03
CA VAL A 36 15.32 -17.72 10.08
C VAL A 36 14.93 -16.74 8.97
N SER A 37 13.76 -16.94 8.38
CA SER A 37 13.21 -16.07 7.34
C SER A 37 11.86 -15.53 7.78
N PHE A 38 11.73 -14.20 7.79
CA PHE A 38 10.47 -13.50 8.05
C PHE A 38 9.90 -12.98 6.73
N THR A 39 8.63 -13.29 6.49
CA THR A 39 7.90 -12.83 5.31
C THR A 39 6.94 -11.71 5.71
N CYS A 40 6.95 -10.61 4.96
CA CYS A 40 5.97 -9.54 5.08
C CYS A 40 5.51 -9.13 3.68
N LYS A 41 4.19 -9.08 3.46
CA LYS A 41 3.59 -8.64 2.20
C LYS A 41 2.56 -7.56 2.46
N VAL A 42 2.66 -6.49 1.67
CA VAL A 42 1.77 -5.33 1.73
C VAL A 42 1.26 -5.05 0.32
N ASP A 43 -0.05 -4.89 0.20
CA ASP A 43 -0.71 -4.41 -1.01
C ASP A 43 -1.06 -2.92 -0.86
N GLY A 44 -0.97 -2.18 -1.95
CA GLY A 44 -1.21 -0.73 -1.98
C GLY A 44 -0.76 -0.07 -3.27
N ARG A 45 -1.35 1.09 -3.57
CA ARG A 45 -0.96 1.92 -4.71
C ARG A 45 -0.72 3.37 -4.26
N PRO A 46 0.46 3.97 -4.57
CA PRO A 46 1.61 3.36 -5.25
C PRO A 46 2.26 2.23 -4.42
N THR A 47 3.10 1.42 -5.06
CA THR A 47 3.73 0.24 -4.42
C THR A 47 4.39 0.62 -3.09
N PRO A 48 4.07 -0.08 -1.99
CA PRO A 48 4.60 0.24 -0.67
C PRO A 48 6.11 -0.03 -0.57
N ASN A 49 6.79 0.76 0.28
CA ASN A 49 8.16 0.49 0.72
C ASN A 49 8.10 -0.29 2.05
N ILE A 50 8.80 -1.43 2.13
CA ILE A 50 8.82 -2.30 3.32
C ILE A 50 10.19 -2.16 3.99
N GLN A 51 10.19 -1.93 5.31
CA GLN A 51 11.39 -1.78 6.12
C GLN A 51 11.33 -2.67 7.36
N TRP A 52 12.45 -3.30 7.68
CA TRP A 52 12.63 -4.08 8.90
C TRP A 52 13.31 -3.22 9.97
N TRP A 53 12.89 -3.40 11.21
CA TRP A 53 13.44 -2.73 12.40
C TRP A 53 13.79 -3.79 13.44
N ARG A 54 14.78 -3.49 14.29
CA ARG A 54 15.26 -4.39 15.35
C ARG A 54 14.60 -4.08 16.68
#